data_AF-A0A936QK52-F1
#
_entry.id   AF-A0A936QK52-F1
#
_cell.length_a   1.000
_cell.length_b   1.000
_cell.length_c   1.000
_cell.angle_alpha   90.00
_cell.angle_beta   90.00
_cell.angle_gamma   90.00
#
_symmetry.space_group_name_H-M   'P 1'
#
loop_
_entity.id
_entity.type
_entity.pdbx_description
1 polymer ?
#
loop_
_entity_poly.entity_id
_entity_poly.type
_entity_poly.pdbx_seq_one_letter_code
_entity_poly.pdbx_strand_id
1 'polypeptide(L)'
;MSKTYHYKGSEYTVKENNLKQLRILQPLKKELARLSFESTKGIDRKILLQYQLKLRQLNLEIGRMKERKEDFTAKEQELKQLIEQYETDSEVATLNNFIESQNESVMLDLFFNEELMRKSIPAIVDGDYSIFNYDEDEFYLFAGQIISDFFLSMRKKDSNT
;
A
#
# COMPACT_ATOMS: atom_id res chain seq x y z
N MET A 1 -3.83 15.58 -10.57
CA MET A 1 -4.90 16.31 -9.87
C MET A 1 -4.78 16.00 -8.38
N SER A 2 -4.79 17.02 -7.53
CA SER A 2 -4.84 16.80 -6.07
C SER A 2 -6.18 16.15 -5.72
N LYS A 3 -6.16 15.04 -4.98
CA LYS A 3 -7.39 14.44 -4.45
C LYS A 3 -7.95 15.35 -3.36
N THR A 4 -9.27 15.55 -3.38
CA THR A 4 -10.01 16.27 -2.34
C THR A 4 -10.68 15.24 -1.42
N TYR A 5 -10.66 15.51 -0.13
CA TYR A 5 -11.25 14.69 0.93
C TYR A 5 -12.22 15.55 1.73
N HIS A 6 -13.22 14.92 2.34
CA HIS A 6 -14.24 15.60 3.12
C HIS A 6 -14.30 15.02 4.52
N TYR A 7 -14.40 15.88 5.52
CA TYR A 7 -14.62 15.49 6.92
C TYR A 7 -15.46 16.57 7.61
N LYS A 8 -16.60 16.16 8.22
CA LYS A 8 -17.58 17.06 8.87
C LYS A 8 -17.94 18.31 8.04
N GLY A 9 -18.15 18.14 6.74
CA GLY A 9 -18.53 19.21 5.82
C GLY A 9 -17.39 20.17 5.42
N SER A 10 -16.16 19.93 5.88
CA SER A 10 -14.97 20.67 5.45
C SER A 10 -14.23 19.91 4.37
N GLU A 11 -13.65 20.66 3.41
CA GLU A 11 -12.82 20.10 2.34
C GLU A 11 -11.34 20.16 2.71
N TYR A 12 -10.62 19.09 2.36
CA TYR A 12 -9.19 18.93 2.60
C TYR A 12 -8.50 18.50 1.32
N THR A 13 -7.29 19.01 1.11
CA THR A 13 -6.43 18.58 0.01
C THR A 13 -5.12 18.04 0.54
N VAL A 14 -4.60 17.00 -0.09
CA VAL A 14 -3.28 16.46 0.29
C VAL A 14 -2.18 17.44 -0.14
N LYS A 15 -1.34 17.82 0.83
CA LYS A 15 -0.17 18.67 0.63
C LYS A 15 0.80 18.07 -0.37
N GLU A 16 1.51 18.94 -1.08
CA GLU A 16 2.62 18.50 -1.91
C GLU A 16 3.67 17.76 -1.09
N ASN A 17 4.11 16.63 -1.62
CA ASN A 17 5.14 15.83 -1.01
C ASN A 17 6.51 16.49 -1.22
N ASN A 18 7.09 17.00 -0.14
CA ASN A 18 8.40 17.65 -0.11
C ASN A 18 9.23 17.19 1.10
N LEU A 19 10.53 17.53 1.10
CA LEU A 19 11.47 17.12 2.16
C LEU A 19 11.04 17.53 3.57
N LYS A 20 10.33 18.65 3.72
CA LYS A 20 9.82 19.10 5.02
C LYS A 20 8.76 18.13 5.54
N GLN A 21 7.80 17.73 4.69
CA GLN A 21 6.80 16.73 5.08
C GLN A 21 7.43 15.37 5.36
N LEU A 22 8.39 14.94 4.54
CA LEU A 22 9.08 13.67 4.77
C LEU A 22 9.84 13.62 6.11
N ARG A 23 10.43 14.75 6.55
CA ARG A 23 11.07 14.83 7.87
C ARG A 23 10.05 14.73 9.01
N ILE A 24 8.93 15.44 8.90
CA ILE A 24 7.86 15.42 9.92
C ILE A 24 7.24 14.02 10.01
N LEU A 25 7.08 13.34 8.88
CA LEU A 25 6.43 12.03 8.79
C LEU A 25 7.37 10.84 8.98
N GLN A 26 8.66 11.08 9.20
CA GLN A 26 9.62 10.00 9.45
C GLN A 26 9.21 9.11 10.64
N PRO A 27 8.72 9.64 11.78
CA PRO A 27 8.22 8.82 12.88
C PRO A 27 7.03 7.94 12.46
N LEU A 28 6.07 8.50 11.70
CA LEU A 28 4.90 7.76 11.21
C LEU A 28 5.33 6.61 10.29
N LYS A 29 6.29 6.87 9.39
CA LYS A 29 6.84 5.86 8.49
C LYS A 29 7.56 4.74 9.25
N LYS A 30 8.32 5.09 10.31
CA LYS A 30 9.01 4.10 11.15
C LYS A 30 8.02 3.22 11.91
N GLU A 31 6.98 3.83 12.48
CA GLU A 31 5.98 3.12 13.25
C GLU A 31 5.13 2.20 12.36
N LEU A 32 4.68 2.69 11.21
CA LEU A 32 4.00 1.86 10.21
C LEU A 32 4.86 0.67 9.78
N ALA A 33 6.17 0.87 9.56
CA ALA A 33 7.09 -0.21 9.21
C ALA A 33 7.28 -1.22 10.35
N ARG A 34 7.37 -0.76 11.60
CA ARG A 34 7.46 -1.61 12.79
C ARG A 34 6.22 -2.48 12.93
N LEU A 35 5.03 -1.87 12.92
CA LEU A 35 3.75 -2.57 13.04
C LEU A 35 3.54 -3.56 11.89
N SER A 36 3.82 -3.15 10.65
CA SER A 36 3.74 -4.02 9.46
C SER A 36 4.69 -5.22 9.56
N PHE A 37 5.90 -5.02 10.09
CA PHE A 37 6.82 -6.13 10.34
C PHE A 37 6.27 -7.05 11.44
N GLU A 38 5.81 -6.49 12.55
CA GLU A 38 5.31 -7.27 13.68
C GLU A 38 4.08 -8.12 13.35
N SER A 39 3.15 -7.59 12.56
CA SER A 39 1.95 -8.33 12.13
C SER A 39 2.26 -9.44 11.11
N THR A 40 3.42 -9.38 10.45
CA THR A 40 3.75 -10.31 9.36
C THR A 40 4.99 -11.17 9.58
N LYS A 41 5.78 -10.93 10.64
CA LYS A 41 7.05 -11.63 10.93
C LYS A 41 6.96 -13.15 11.07
N GLY A 42 5.76 -13.70 11.29
CA GLY A 42 5.52 -15.14 11.42
C GLY A 42 4.84 -15.80 10.22
N ILE A 43 4.50 -15.04 9.18
CA ILE A 43 3.77 -15.58 8.01
C ILE A 43 4.75 -16.30 7.09
N ASP A 44 4.51 -17.58 6.80
CA ASP A 44 5.22 -18.27 5.73
C ASP A 44 4.69 -17.80 4.37
N ARG A 45 5.49 -16.99 3.67
CA ARG A 45 5.16 -16.42 2.36
C ARG A 45 5.78 -17.19 1.19
N LYS A 46 6.32 -18.39 1.42
CA LYS A 46 7.02 -19.16 0.37
C LYS A 46 6.16 -19.39 -0.86
N ILE A 47 4.88 -19.73 -0.70
CA ILE A 47 3.99 -19.98 -1.83
C ILE A 47 3.79 -18.71 -2.69
N LEU A 48 3.54 -17.56 -2.05
CA LEU A 48 3.47 -16.27 -2.73
C LEU A 48 4.77 -15.93 -3.46
N LEU A 49 5.92 -16.17 -2.82
CA LEU A 49 7.23 -15.94 -3.41
C LEU A 49 7.49 -16.84 -4.62
N GLN A 50 7.06 -18.11 -4.58
CA GLN A 50 7.17 -19.02 -5.70
C GLN A 50 6.39 -18.52 -6.92
N TYR A 51 5.15 -18.06 -6.73
CA TYR A 51 4.36 -17.45 -7.79
C TYR A 51 5.01 -16.18 -8.33
N GLN A 52 5.49 -15.28 -7.47
CA GLN A 52 6.18 -14.05 -7.89
C GLN A 52 7.45 -14.32 -8.71
N LEU A 53 8.26 -15.29 -8.29
CA LEU A 53 9.47 -15.67 -9.00
C LEU A 53 9.16 -16.26 -10.38
N LYS A 54 8.18 -17.17 -10.47
CA LYS A 54 7.73 -17.74 -11.75
C LYS A 54 7.16 -16.67 -12.68
N LEU A 55 6.33 -15.76 -12.16
CA LEU A 55 5.73 -14.69 -12.94
C LEU A 55 6.80 -13.72 -13.47
N ARG A 56 7.80 -13.37 -12.65
CA ARG A 56 8.93 -12.53 -13.08
C ARG A 56 9.76 -13.22 -14.16
N GLN A 57 10.02 -14.51 -14.01
CA GLN A 57 10.78 -15.30 -14.97
C GLN A 57 10.06 -15.40 -16.32
N LEU A 58 8.76 -15.74 -16.33
CA LEU A 58 7.97 -15.82 -17.56
C LEU A 58 7.89 -14.48 -18.30
N ASN A 59 7.70 -13.38 -17.57
CA ASN A 59 7.70 -12.05 -18.18
C ASN A 59 9.06 -11.69 -18.80
N LEU A 60 10.17 -12.05 -18.16
CA LEU A 60 11.52 -11.87 -18.70
C LEU A 60 11.74 -12.71 -19.96
N GLU A 61 11.29 -13.96 -19.96
CA GLU A 61 11.38 -14.86 -21.12
C GLU A 61 10.58 -14.32 -22.29
N ILE A 62 9.31 -13.96 -22.07
CA ILE A 62 8.43 -13.36 -23.09
C ILE A 62 9.06 -12.07 -23.65
N GLY A 63 9.59 -11.20 -22.78
CA GLY A 63 10.28 -9.97 -23.20
C GLY A 63 11.47 -10.24 -24.13
N ARG A 64 12.33 -11.18 -23.76
CA ARG A 64 13.50 -11.59 -24.58
C ARG A 64 13.08 -12.22 -25.90
N MET A 65 12.05 -13.05 -25.91
CA MET A 65 11.52 -13.68 -27.13
C MET A 65 10.91 -12.63 -28.07
N LYS A 66 10.19 -11.64 -27.53
CA LYS A 66 9.68 -10.48 -28.29
C LYS A 66 10.81 -9.68 -28.94
N GLU A 67 11.88 -9.40 -28.20
CA GLU A 67 13.08 -8.73 -28.75
C GLU A 67 13.73 -9.52 -29.89
N ARG A 68 13.76 -10.86 -29.77
CA ARG A 68 14.33 -11.77 -30.77
C ARG A 68 13.38 -12.12 -31.92
N LYS A 69 12.13 -11.66 -31.87
CA LYS A 69 11.05 -12.02 -32.81
C LYS A 69 10.80 -13.54 -32.87
N GLU A 70 10.98 -14.22 -31.75
CA GLU A 70 10.67 -15.64 -31.56
C GLU A 70 9.18 -15.80 -31.22
N ASP A 71 8.58 -16.95 -31.57
CA ASP A 71 7.20 -17.26 -31.17
C ASP A 71 7.11 -17.49 -29.66
N PHE A 72 6.38 -16.63 -28.96
CA PHE A 72 6.19 -16.66 -27.51
C PHE A 72 4.79 -17.15 -27.10
N THR A 73 3.98 -17.66 -28.04
CA THR A 73 2.57 -18.03 -27.79
C THR A 73 2.43 -19.05 -26.65
N ALA A 74 3.31 -20.06 -26.62
CA ALA A 74 3.32 -21.07 -25.55
C ALA A 74 3.62 -20.46 -24.17
N LYS A 75 4.56 -19.50 -24.11
CA LYS A 75 4.93 -18.81 -22.87
C LYS A 75 3.84 -17.86 -22.38
N GLU A 76 3.11 -17.22 -23.28
CA GLU A 76 1.92 -16.45 -22.91
C GLU A 76 0.78 -17.34 -22.39
N GLN A 77 0.62 -18.56 -22.90
CA GLN A 77 -0.32 -19.53 -22.32
C GLN A 77 0.11 -19.99 -20.92
N GLU A 78 1.40 -20.30 -20.73
CA GLU A 78 1.97 -20.61 -19.40
C GLU A 78 1.74 -19.45 -18.41
N LEU A 79 1.92 -18.21 -18.85
CA LEU A 79 1.67 -17.02 -18.02
C LEU A 79 0.19 -16.90 -17.63
N LYS A 80 -0.74 -17.13 -18.57
CA LYS A 80 -2.18 -17.09 -18.28
C LYS A 80 -2.58 -18.18 -17.28
N GLN A 81 -2.08 -19.40 -17.47
CA GLN A 81 -2.32 -20.51 -16.54
C GLN A 81 -1.75 -20.23 -15.16
N LEU A 82 -0.56 -19.63 -15.06
CA LEU A 82 0.03 -19.27 -13.78
C LEU A 82 -0.81 -18.21 -13.03
N ILE A 83 -1.37 -17.24 -13.75
CA ILE A 83 -2.28 -16.23 -13.17
C ILE A 83 -3.57 -16.89 -12.68
N GLU A 84 -4.18 -17.74 -13.49
CA GLU A 84 -5.39 -18.48 -13.11
C GLU A 84 -5.15 -19.38 -11.89
N GLN A 85 -4.01 -20.08 -11.84
CA GLN A 85 -3.59 -20.86 -10.67
C GLN A 85 -3.41 -19.98 -9.44
N TYR A 86 -2.75 -18.84 -9.57
CA TYR A 86 -2.59 -17.90 -8.45
C TYR A 86 -3.93 -17.40 -7.92
N GLU A 87 -4.88 -17.10 -8.80
CA GLU A 87 -6.21 -16.60 -8.44
C GLU A 87 -7.11 -17.67 -7.81
N THR A 88 -6.89 -18.94 -8.16
CA THR A 88 -7.71 -20.07 -7.70
C THR A 88 -7.09 -20.89 -6.57
N ASP A 89 -5.81 -20.68 -6.26
CA ASP A 89 -5.12 -21.36 -5.17
C ASP A 89 -5.68 -20.93 -3.80
N SER A 90 -6.27 -21.89 -3.09
CA SER A 90 -6.91 -21.65 -1.79
C SER A 90 -5.93 -21.20 -0.70
N GLU A 91 -4.69 -21.65 -0.75
CA GLU A 91 -3.65 -21.28 0.21
C GLU A 91 -3.19 -19.83 -0.04
N VAL A 92 -3.04 -19.46 -1.32
CA VAL A 92 -2.79 -18.06 -1.74
C VAL A 92 -3.94 -17.15 -1.31
N ALA A 93 -5.19 -17.53 -1.58
CA ALA A 93 -6.37 -16.75 -1.18
C ALA A 93 -6.43 -16.55 0.34
N THR A 94 -6.17 -17.62 1.11
CA THR A 94 -6.15 -17.56 2.58
C THR A 94 -5.04 -16.64 3.09
N LEU A 95 -3.84 -16.72 2.52
CA LEU A 95 -2.73 -15.85 2.87
C LEU A 95 -3.00 -14.39 2.53
N ASN A 96 -3.61 -14.11 1.38
CA ASN A 96 -3.96 -12.74 0.99
C ASN A 96 -5.01 -12.15 1.94
N ASN A 97 -6.07 -12.89 2.25
CA ASN A 97 -7.07 -12.47 3.24
C ASN A 97 -6.44 -12.22 4.62
N PHE A 98 -5.52 -13.10 5.04
CA PHE A 98 -4.80 -12.90 6.30
C PHE A 98 -3.96 -11.62 6.25
N ILE A 99 -3.15 -11.41 5.20
CA ILE A 99 -2.34 -10.20 5.04
C ILE A 99 -3.21 -8.93 5.02
N GLU A 100 -4.36 -8.96 4.36
CA GLU A 100 -5.32 -7.85 4.35
C GLU A 100 -5.85 -7.55 5.75
N SER A 101 -6.27 -8.57 6.51
CA SER A 101 -6.70 -8.39 7.90
C SER A 101 -5.59 -7.82 8.80
N GLN A 102 -4.33 -8.21 8.55
CA GLN A 102 -3.18 -7.67 9.28
C GLN A 102 -2.91 -6.21 8.91
N ASN A 103 -3.14 -5.82 7.65
CA ASN A 103 -3.01 -4.42 7.24
C ASN A 103 -4.06 -3.55 7.94
N GLU A 104 -5.31 -4.01 8.06
CA GLU A 104 -6.35 -3.32 8.82
C GLU A 104 -5.96 -3.15 10.29
N SER A 105 -5.48 -4.22 10.94
CA SER A 105 -4.99 -4.17 12.32
C SER A 105 -3.82 -3.20 12.50
N VAL A 106 -2.85 -3.21 11.58
CA VAL A 106 -1.70 -2.30 11.60
C VAL A 106 -2.13 -0.84 11.51
N MET A 107 -3.13 -0.54 10.66
CA MET A 107 -3.66 0.80 10.58
C MET A 107 -4.34 1.18 11.90
N LEU A 108 -5.19 0.34 12.47
CA LEU A 108 -5.82 0.59 13.78
C LEU A 108 -4.78 0.86 14.88
N ASP A 109 -3.73 0.04 14.98
CA ASP A 109 -2.64 0.23 15.94
C ASP A 109 -1.88 1.54 15.72
N LEU A 110 -1.67 1.93 14.46
CA LEU A 110 -1.07 3.21 14.11
C LEU A 110 -1.96 4.38 14.55
N PHE A 111 -3.29 4.23 14.42
CA PHE A 111 -4.28 5.22 14.83
C PHE A 111 -4.40 5.37 16.34
N PHE A 112 -4.22 4.30 17.10
CA PHE A 112 -4.14 4.37 18.57
C PHE A 112 -2.93 5.16 19.07
N ASN A 113 -1.93 5.42 18.23
CA ASN A 113 -0.87 6.37 18.52
C ASN A 113 -1.33 7.81 18.26
N GLU A 114 -2.21 8.31 19.12
CA GLU A 114 -2.87 9.61 18.98
C GLU A 114 -1.87 10.78 18.85
N GLU A 115 -0.76 10.75 19.61
CA GLU A 115 0.29 11.78 19.53
C GLU A 115 0.90 11.84 18.12
N LEU A 116 1.18 10.68 17.54
CA LEU A 116 1.74 10.55 16.21
C LEU A 116 0.74 11.01 15.15
N MET A 117 -0.54 10.66 15.30
CA MET A 117 -1.61 11.06 14.40
C MET A 117 -1.86 12.57 14.42
N ARG A 118 -1.90 13.18 15.61
CA ARG A 118 -2.05 14.63 15.81
C ARG A 118 -0.94 15.44 15.15
N LYS A 119 0.28 14.89 15.08
CA LYS A 119 1.41 15.51 14.38
C LYS A 119 1.36 15.25 12.87
N SER A 120 0.93 14.07 12.46
CA SER A 120 1.07 13.60 11.09
C SER A 120 -0.04 14.08 10.16
N ILE A 121 -1.31 14.05 10.59
CA ILE A 121 -2.44 14.42 9.72
C ILE A 121 -2.37 15.90 9.30
N PRO A 122 -2.15 16.87 10.21
CA PRO A 122 -2.01 18.27 9.80
C PRO A 122 -0.78 18.53 8.92
N ALA A 123 0.23 17.64 8.94
CA ALA A 123 1.39 17.74 8.07
C ALA A 123 1.09 17.28 6.63
N ILE A 124 0.10 16.41 6.41
CA ILE A 124 -0.25 15.86 5.09
C ILE A 124 -1.46 16.51 4.44
N VAL A 125 -2.30 17.25 5.16
CA VAL A 125 -3.44 17.97 4.57
C VAL A 125 -3.37 19.48 4.72
N ASP A 126 -3.88 20.19 3.72
CA ASP A 126 -4.29 21.58 3.78
C ASP A 126 -5.80 21.65 4.08
N GLY A 127 -6.19 22.50 5.03
CA GLY A 127 -7.58 22.66 5.50
C GLY A 127 -7.65 23.04 6.98
N ASP A 128 -8.87 23.13 7.53
CA ASP A 128 -9.09 23.40 8.95
C ASP A 128 -8.98 22.10 9.78
N TYR A 129 -7.84 21.90 10.42
CA TYR A 129 -7.59 20.73 11.28
C TYR A 129 -8.04 20.94 12.74
N SER A 130 -8.61 22.10 13.09
CA SER A 130 -9.10 22.35 14.45
C SER A 130 -10.34 21.52 14.81
N ILE A 131 -11.08 21.04 13.80
CA ILE A 131 -12.30 20.24 13.97
C ILE A 131 -12.04 18.73 14.05
N PHE A 132 -10.79 18.28 13.95
CA PHE A 132 -10.44 16.87 14.00
C PHE A 132 -10.73 16.25 15.36
N ASN A 133 -11.55 15.19 15.36
CA ASN A 133 -11.86 14.40 16.54
C ASN A 133 -11.20 13.03 16.41
N TYR A 134 -10.16 12.79 17.20
CA TYR A 134 -9.35 11.56 17.13
C TYR A 134 -10.03 10.36 17.78
N ASP A 135 -11.15 10.60 18.49
CA ASP A 135 -11.93 9.57 19.19
C ASP A 135 -13.09 9.02 18.36
N GLU A 136 -13.26 9.47 17.11
CA GLU A 136 -14.38 9.08 16.24
C GLU A 136 -13.96 8.19 15.06
N ASP A 137 -14.77 7.17 14.76
CA ASP A 137 -14.58 6.26 13.62
C ASP A 137 -14.54 6.99 12.27
N GLU A 138 -15.31 8.08 12.11
CA GLU A 138 -15.33 8.89 10.89
C GLU A 138 -13.95 9.50 10.61
N PHE A 139 -13.26 9.96 11.67
CA PHE A 139 -11.92 10.52 11.53
C PHE A 139 -10.90 9.44 11.17
N TYR A 140 -11.01 8.24 11.75
CA TYR A 140 -10.17 7.09 11.38
C TYR A 140 -10.27 6.78 9.88
N LEU A 141 -11.49 6.70 9.34
CA LEU A 141 -11.71 6.43 7.92
C LEU A 141 -11.12 7.53 7.02
N PHE A 142 -11.37 8.79 7.37
CA PHE A 142 -10.83 9.96 6.66
C PHE A 142 -9.29 9.95 6.63
N ALA A 143 -8.67 9.84 7.80
CA ALA A 143 -7.23 9.88 7.93
C ALA A 143 -6.57 8.64 7.30
N GLY A 144 -7.22 7.47 7.33
CA GLY A 144 -6.71 6.24 6.74
C GLY A 144 -6.59 6.35 5.23
N GLN A 145 -7.59 6.94 4.58
CA GLN A 145 -7.56 7.25 3.14
C GLN A 145 -6.42 8.21 2.80
N ILE A 146 -6.27 9.29 3.56
CA ILE A 146 -5.23 10.31 3.33
C ILE A 146 -3.83 9.72 3.51
N ILE A 147 -3.58 8.98 4.59
CA ILE A 147 -2.28 8.33 4.83
C ILE A 147 -1.98 7.35 3.69
N SER A 148 -2.92 6.48 3.35
CA SER A 148 -2.76 5.51 2.26
C SER A 148 -2.40 6.21 0.95
N ASP A 149 -3.16 7.23 0.54
CA ASP A 149 -2.91 7.97 -0.70
C ASP A 149 -1.60 8.76 -0.68
N PHE A 150 -1.23 9.38 0.45
CA PHE A 150 0.05 10.10 0.58
C PHE A 150 1.24 9.16 0.40
N PHE A 151 1.24 7.99 1.05
CA PHE A 151 2.33 7.01 0.92
C PHE A 151 2.28 6.21 -0.39
N LEU A 152 1.11 5.96 -0.98
CA LEU A 152 0.99 5.33 -2.31
C LEU A 152 1.43 6.27 -3.43
N SER A 153 1.20 7.58 -3.29
CA SER A 153 1.71 8.59 -4.23
C SER A 153 3.25 8.63 -4.26
N MET A 154 3.92 8.30 -3.14
CA MET A 154 5.38 8.09 -3.15
C MET A 154 5.78 6.92 -4.04
N ARG A 155 5.13 5.76 -3.90
CA ARG A 155 5.48 4.56 -4.68
C ARG A 155 5.30 4.74 -6.18
N LYS A 156 4.27 5.48 -6.62
CA LYS A 156 4.02 5.73 -8.05
C LYS A 156 5.04 6.67 -8.70
N LYS A 157 5.71 7.53 -7.94
CA LYS A 157 6.82 8.34 -8.46
C LYS A 157 8.13 7.54 -8.53
N ASP A 158 8.34 6.60 -7.61
CA ASP A 158 9.53 5.75 -7.58
C ASP A 158 9.52 4.64 -8.67
N SER A 159 8.37 4.36 -9.29
CA SER A 159 8.25 3.37 -10.38
C SER A 159 8.59 3.89 -11.79
N ASN A 160 9.15 5.10 -11.91
CA ASN A 160 9.60 5.69 -13.19
C ASN A 160 11.09 6.08 -13.16
N THR A 161 11.92 5.26 -12.51
CA THR A 161 13.39 5.30 -12.63
C THR A 161 13.97 3.90 -12.69
#